data_AF-A0A8C0TTH0-F1
#
_entry.id   AF-A0A8C0TTH0-F1
#
_cell.length_a   1.000
_cell.length_b   1.000
_cell.length_c   1.000
_cell.angle_alpha   90.00
_cell.angle_beta   90.00
_cell.angle_gamma   90.00
#
_symmetry.space_group_name_H-M   'P 1'
#
loop_
_entity.id
_entity.type
_entity.pdbx_description
1 polymer ?
#
loop_
_entity_poly.entity_id
_entity_poly.type
_entity_poly.pdbx_seq_one_letter_code
_entity_poly.pdbx_strand_id
1 'polypeptide(L)'
;LQAKGTIRPAANFDAMRNAEILWKAMKGFGTDEQAIVDVVVNPALKTMYGKDLIKDLKSELSGNMEELILALFMPSTYYDGWSLQNAMKGAGTQERVLIAILCTRTNQKIREIPSLLRGSTIL
;
A
#
# COMPACT_ATOMS: atom_id res chain seq x y z
N LEU A 1 2.79 25.46 -8.41
CA LEU A 1 2.24 24.86 -7.17
C LEU A 1 3.09 23.65 -6.81
N GLN A 2 3.81 23.68 -5.70
CA GLN A 2 4.58 22.52 -5.23
C GLN A 2 3.63 21.60 -4.46
N ALA A 3 3.43 20.37 -4.94
CA ALA A 3 2.57 19.42 -4.25
C ALA A 3 3.20 19.04 -2.90
N LYS A 4 2.44 19.23 -1.80
CA LYS A 4 2.88 18.91 -0.44
C LYS A 4 2.06 17.72 0.08
N GLY A 5 2.69 16.56 0.22
CA GLY A 5 2.04 15.35 0.78
C GLY A 5 1.60 15.55 2.24
N THR A 6 0.65 14.76 2.71
CA THR A 6 0.12 14.80 4.09
C THR A 6 0.91 13.92 5.07
N ILE A 7 1.46 12.80 4.60
CA ILE A 7 2.31 11.90 5.38
C ILE A 7 3.72 12.51 5.53
N ARG A 8 4.25 12.52 6.75
CA ARG A 8 5.58 13.06 7.09
C ARG A 8 6.45 11.98 7.75
N PRO A 9 7.78 12.09 7.66
CA PRO A 9 8.67 11.29 8.49
C PRO A 9 8.35 11.49 9.98
N ALA A 10 8.23 10.39 10.73
CA ALA A 10 8.07 10.47 12.18
C ALA A 10 9.43 10.71 12.83
N ALA A 11 9.58 11.84 13.55
CA ALA A 11 10.84 12.22 14.19
C ALA A 11 11.30 11.21 15.27
N ASN A 12 10.36 10.51 15.91
CA ASN A 12 10.60 9.59 17.02
C ASN A 12 10.12 8.17 16.66
N PHE A 13 10.50 7.67 15.48
CA PHE A 13 10.11 6.32 15.06
C PHE A 13 10.76 5.25 15.96
N ASP A 14 9.93 4.39 16.53
CA ASP A 14 10.34 3.23 17.35
C ASP A 14 9.76 1.96 16.72
N ALA A 15 10.62 1.15 16.10
CA ALA A 15 10.23 -0.09 15.47
C ALA A 15 9.68 -1.09 16.52
N MET A 16 10.34 -1.25 17.66
CA MET A 16 9.93 -2.25 18.65
C MET A 16 8.53 -1.96 19.19
N ARG A 17 8.26 -0.69 19.50
CA ARG A 17 6.94 -0.24 19.93
C ARG A 17 5.88 -0.45 18.84
N ASN A 18 6.19 -0.14 17.59
CA ASN A 18 5.26 -0.32 16.48
C ASN A 18 4.96 -1.81 16.22
N ALA A 19 5.96 -2.70 16.33
CA ALA A 19 5.76 -4.15 16.28
C ALA A 19 4.83 -4.62 17.39
N GLU A 20 5.04 -4.13 18.62
CA GLU A 20 4.20 -4.50 19.76
C GLU A 20 2.74 -4.05 19.57
N ILE A 21 2.52 -2.84 19.05
CA ILE A 21 1.18 -2.34 18.73
C ILE A 21 0.52 -3.21 17.67
N LEU A 22 1.21 -3.50 16.56
CA LEU A 22 0.69 -4.37 15.50
C LEU A 22 0.35 -5.76 16.02
N TRP A 23 1.23 -6.36 16.82
CA TRP A 23 0.98 -7.67 17.41
C TRP A 23 -0.25 -7.65 18.32
N LYS A 24 -0.41 -6.64 19.17
CA LYS A 24 -1.60 -6.50 20.02
C LYS A 24 -2.87 -6.29 19.19
N ALA A 25 -2.79 -5.50 18.13
CA ALA A 25 -3.91 -5.21 17.24
C ALA A 25 -4.40 -6.46 16.49
N MET A 26 -3.50 -7.40 16.20
CA MET A 26 -3.79 -8.66 15.50
C MET A 26 -4.04 -9.85 16.46
N LYS A 27 -3.90 -9.66 17.77
CA LYS A 27 -4.00 -10.78 18.73
C LYS A 27 -5.44 -10.98 19.20
N GLY A 28 -5.97 -12.17 18.97
CA GLY A 28 -7.25 -12.62 19.55
C GLY A 28 -8.33 -12.78 18.50
N PHE A 29 -9.59 -12.69 18.91
CA PHE A 29 -10.71 -12.73 17.95
C PHE A 29 -11.02 -11.30 17.48
N GLY A 30 -10.87 -11.06 16.18
CA GLY A 30 -11.01 -9.74 15.57
C GLY A 30 -9.70 -8.97 15.50
N THR A 31 -9.77 -7.75 14.95
CA THR A 31 -8.59 -6.95 14.62
C THR A 31 -8.83 -5.48 14.95
N ASP A 32 -7.88 -4.82 15.62
CA ASP A 32 -7.90 -3.37 15.83
C ASP A 32 -7.38 -2.65 14.58
N GLU A 33 -8.27 -2.45 13.61
CA GLU A 33 -7.98 -1.82 12.33
C GLU A 33 -7.41 -0.39 12.48
N GLN A 34 -7.88 0.37 13.46
CA GLN A 34 -7.41 1.74 13.67
C GLN A 34 -5.95 1.75 14.15
N ALA A 35 -5.59 0.89 15.10
CA ALA A 35 -4.21 0.75 15.55
C ALA A 35 -3.27 0.33 14.41
N ILE A 36 -3.73 -0.53 13.49
CA ILE A 36 -2.95 -0.91 12.31
C ILE A 36 -2.72 0.30 11.40
N VAL A 37 -3.76 1.09 11.10
CA VAL A 37 -3.64 2.28 10.24
C VAL A 37 -2.66 3.29 10.83
N ASP A 38 -2.81 3.59 12.13
CA ASP A 38 -1.97 4.58 12.81
C ASP A 38 -0.48 4.22 12.76
N VAL A 39 -0.17 2.91 12.79
CA VAL A 39 1.20 2.41 12.69
C VAL A 39 1.69 2.36 11.23
N VAL A 40 0.88 1.84 10.30
CA VAL A 40 1.27 1.58 8.89
C VAL A 40 1.39 2.86 8.06
N VAL A 41 0.66 3.92 8.42
CA VAL A 41 0.80 5.24 7.75
C VAL A 41 2.20 5.84 7.95
N ASN A 42 2.95 5.38 8.94
CA ASN A 42 4.32 5.82 9.18
C ASN A 42 5.30 5.28 8.10
N PRO A 43 5.93 6.16 7.30
CA PRO A 43 6.79 5.72 6.20
C PRO A 43 8.04 4.97 6.67
N ALA A 44 8.51 5.20 7.90
CA ALA A 44 9.66 4.49 8.45
C ALA A 44 9.35 3.00 8.73
N LEU A 45 8.07 2.65 8.89
CA LEU A 45 7.64 1.26 9.03
C LEU A 45 7.91 0.47 7.73
N LYS A 46 7.68 1.07 6.56
CA LYS A 46 7.87 0.41 5.27
C LYS A 46 9.32 0.02 5.00
N THR A 47 10.27 0.75 5.59
CA THR A 47 11.70 0.46 5.46
C THR A 47 12.16 -0.65 6.40
N MET A 48 11.49 -0.80 7.55
CA MET A 48 11.93 -1.69 8.63
C MET A 48 11.28 -3.06 8.58
N TYR A 49 10.08 -3.16 7.99
CA TYR A 49 9.32 -4.40 7.97
C TYR A 49 9.28 -4.99 6.56
N GLY A 50 9.63 -6.27 6.48
CA GLY A 50 9.72 -7.02 5.24
C GLY A 50 8.43 -7.77 4.88
N LYS A 51 8.59 -8.78 4.02
CA LYS A 51 7.51 -9.62 3.48
C LYS A 51 6.67 -10.32 4.56
N ASP A 52 7.26 -10.62 5.70
CA ASP A 52 6.60 -11.35 6.78
C ASP A 52 5.46 -10.53 7.41
N LEU A 53 5.68 -9.22 7.65
CA LEU A 53 4.61 -8.36 8.17
C LEU A 53 3.43 -8.25 7.18
N ILE A 54 3.74 -8.15 5.89
CA ILE A 54 2.70 -8.05 4.86
C ILE A 54 1.88 -9.35 4.79
N LYS A 55 2.54 -10.50 4.99
CA LYS A 55 1.87 -11.79 5.04
C LYS A 55 0.95 -11.89 6.27
N ASP A 56 1.42 -11.48 7.44
CA ASP A 56 0.61 -11.49 8.67
C ASP A 56 -0.59 -10.53 8.55
N LEU A 57 -0.39 -9.35 7.99
CA LEU A 57 -1.49 -8.40 7.75
C LEU A 57 -2.53 -8.96 6.76
N LYS A 58 -2.11 -9.72 5.75
CA LYS A 58 -3.04 -10.39 4.80
C LYS A 58 -3.83 -11.53 5.43
N SER A 59 -3.33 -12.19 6.48
CA SER A 59 -4.10 -13.25 7.14
C SER A 59 -5.15 -12.70 8.10
N GLU A 60 -4.94 -11.48 8.60
CA GLU A 60 -5.83 -10.83 9.58
C GLU A 60 -6.85 -9.89 8.94
N LEU A 61 -6.53 -9.30 7.78
CA LEU A 61 -7.37 -8.31 7.12
C LEU A 61 -8.10 -8.90 5.91
N SER A 62 -9.23 -8.29 5.55
CA SER A 62 -9.94 -8.62 4.30
C SER A 62 -10.62 -7.38 3.70
N GLY A 63 -11.02 -7.48 2.43
CA GLY A 63 -11.78 -6.44 1.74
C GLY A 63 -11.01 -5.12 1.61
N ASN A 64 -11.71 -3.99 1.82
CA ASN A 64 -11.14 -2.65 1.61
C ASN A 64 -9.95 -2.36 2.53
N MET A 65 -9.94 -2.94 3.74
CA MET A 65 -8.89 -2.71 4.71
C MET A 65 -7.58 -3.38 4.29
N GLU A 66 -7.67 -4.64 3.84
CA GLU A 66 -6.52 -5.34 3.24
C GLU A 66 -5.96 -4.56 2.05
N GLU A 67 -6.83 -4.12 1.14
CA GLU A 67 -6.41 -3.36 -0.04
C GLU A 67 -5.71 -2.04 0.33
N LEU A 68 -6.24 -1.29 1.30
CA LEU A 68 -5.65 -0.05 1.79
C LEU A 68 -4.23 -0.29 2.35
N ILE A 69 -4.08 -1.30 3.22
CA ILE A 69 -2.81 -1.59 3.85
C ILE A 69 -1.78 -2.05 2.82
N LEU A 70 -2.15 -2.91 1.88
CA LEU A 70 -1.26 -3.33 0.79
C LEU A 70 -0.87 -2.16 -0.12
N ALA A 71 -1.81 -1.27 -0.44
CA ALA A 71 -1.55 -0.04 -1.19
C ALA A 71 -0.50 0.84 -0.50
N LEU A 72 -0.49 0.88 0.83
CA LEU A 72 0.53 1.60 1.58
C LEU A 72 1.92 0.95 1.43
N PHE A 73 2.04 -0.37 1.41
CA PHE A 73 3.35 -1.04 1.28
C PHE A 73 3.91 -1.09 -0.15
N MET A 74 3.09 -0.82 -1.17
CA MET A 74 3.52 -0.83 -2.57
C MET A 74 4.19 0.50 -2.99
N PRO A 75 5.25 0.46 -3.81
CA PRO A 75 5.71 1.65 -4.53
C PRO A 75 4.57 2.27 -5.35
N SER A 76 4.43 3.60 -5.35
CA SER A 76 3.32 4.30 -6.02
C SER A 76 3.12 3.88 -7.49
N THR A 77 4.21 3.77 -8.26
CA THR A 77 4.14 3.37 -9.68
C THR A 77 3.72 1.90 -9.84
N TYR A 78 4.07 1.04 -8.88
CA TYR A 78 3.62 -0.36 -8.87
C TYR A 78 2.12 -0.44 -8.56
N TYR A 79 1.65 0.30 -7.56
CA TYR A 79 0.22 0.36 -7.24
C TYR A 79 -0.62 0.91 -8.40
N ASP A 80 -0.11 1.92 -9.13
CA ASP A 80 -0.74 2.39 -10.37
C ASP A 80 -0.89 1.24 -11.39
N GLY A 81 0.17 0.47 -11.61
CA GLY A 81 0.14 -0.67 -12.52
C GLY A 81 -0.82 -1.79 -12.09
N TRP A 82 -0.79 -2.14 -10.81
CA TRP A 82 -1.70 -3.15 -10.23
C TRP A 82 -3.17 -2.71 -10.39
N SER A 83 -3.47 -1.44 -10.11
CA SER A 83 -4.80 -0.86 -10.26
C SER A 83 -5.28 -0.88 -11.71
N LEU A 84 -4.41 -0.53 -12.66
CA LEU A 84 -4.70 -0.62 -14.09
C LEU A 84 -4.99 -2.06 -14.52
N GLN A 85 -4.19 -3.03 -14.06
CA GLN A 85 -4.40 -4.44 -14.38
C GLN A 85 -5.75 -4.94 -13.87
N ASN A 86 -6.11 -4.65 -12.61
CA ASN A 86 -7.39 -5.04 -12.05
C ASN A 86 -8.58 -4.34 -12.71
N ALA A 87 -8.41 -3.07 -13.11
CA ALA A 87 -9.44 -2.33 -13.86
C ALA A 87 -9.76 -2.96 -15.22
N MET A 88 -8.85 -3.75 -15.81
CA MET A 88 -9.00 -4.35 -17.15
C MET A 88 -9.19 -5.88 -17.15
N LYS A 89 -9.02 -6.56 -16.00
CA LYS A 89 -8.98 -8.03 -15.92
C LYS A 89 -10.37 -8.70 -16.05
N GLY A 90 -11.44 -7.99 -15.71
CA GLY A 90 -12.80 -8.54 -15.58
C GLY A 90 -13.67 -8.42 -16.83
N ALA A 91 -14.94 -8.83 -16.70
CA ALA A 91 -15.95 -8.59 -17.73
C ALA A 91 -16.33 -7.10 -17.73
N GLY A 92 -15.74 -6.34 -18.66
CA GLY A 92 -15.87 -4.89 -18.75
C GLY A 92 -14.58 -4.19 -18.35
N THR A 93 -14.66 -2.87 -18.14
CA THR A 93 -13.51 -2.05 -17.80
C THR A 93 -13.92 -1.03 -16.75
N GLN A 94 -13.04 -0.71 -15.82
CA GLN A 94 -13.28 0.36 -14.85
C GLN A 94 -12.64 1.67 -15.37
N GLU A 95 -13.30 2.34 -16.31
CA GLU A 95 -12.73 3.50 -17.02
C GLU A 95 -12.37 4.64 -16.07
N ARG A 96 -13.08 4.79 -14.95
CA ARG A 96 -12.76 5.78 -13.91
C ARG A 96 -11.34 5.60 -13.36
N VAL A 97 -10.90 4.35 -13.15
CA VAL A 97 -9.56 4.05 -12.66
C VAL A 97 -8.52 4.39 -13.73
N LEU A 98 -8.79 4.01 -14.99
CA LEU A 98 -7.92 4.33 -16.11
C LEU A 98 -7.72 5.85 -16.26
N ILE A 99 -8.82 6.62 -16.26
CA ILE A 99 -8.78 8.08 -16.37
C ILE A 99 -8.01 8.69 -15.19
N ALA A 100 -8.30 8.26 -13.96
CA ALA A 100 -7.65 8.79 -12.77
C ALA A 100 -6.12 8.62 -12.81
N ILE A 101 -5.63 7.48 -13.29
CA ILE A 101 -4.19 7.20 -13.36
C ILE A 101 -3.57 7.85 -14.60
N LEU A 102 -4.10 7.56 -15.79
CA LEU A 102 -3.49 7.99 -17.06
C LEU A 102 -3.50 9.51 -17.24
N CYS A 103 -4.50 10.22 -16.70
CA CYS A 103 -4.60 11.67 -16.84
C CYS A 103 -3.90 12.46 -15.72
N THR A 104 -3.42 11.83 -14.64
CA THR A 104 -2.78 12.54 -13.51
C THR A 104 -1.31 12.21 -13.32
N ARG A 105 -0.80 11.16 -13.97
CA ARG A 105 0.62 10.77 -13.88
C ARG A 105 1.46 11.47 -14.95
N THR A 106 2.73 11.66 -14.63
CA THR A 106 3.70 12.23 -15.58
C THR A 106 4.05 11.18 -16.65
N ASN A 107 4.48 11.65 -17.82
CA ASN A 107 4.94 10.78 -18.92
C ASN A 107 6.03 9.79 -18.48
N GLN A 108 6.90 10.20 -17.55
CA GLN A 108 7.91 9.31 -16.97
C GLN A 108 7.26 8.15 -16.21
N LYS A 109 6.36 8.44 -15.25
CA LYS A 109 5.67 7.41 -14.48
C LYS A 109 4.88 6.45 -15.36
N ILE A 110 4.19 6.96 -16.38
CA ILE A 110 3.45 6.12 -17.34
C ILE A 110 4.37 5.12 -18.05
N ARG A 111 5.58 5.53 -18.42
CA ARG A 111 6.57 4.65 -19.08
C ARG A 111 7.16 3.61 -18.13
N GLU A 112 7.19 3.88 -16.82
CA GLU A 112 7.70 2.96 -15.79
C GLU A 112 6.68 1.88 -15.40
N ILE A 113 5.38 2.12 -15.56
CA ILE A 113 4.34 1.15 -15.17
C ILE A 113 4.53 -0.23 -15.85
N PRO A 114 4.72 -0.33 -17.19
CA PRO A 114 4.87 -1.63 -17.85
C PRO A 114 6.13 -2.40 -17.43
N SER A 115 7.24 -1.72 -17.10
CA SER A 115 8.47 -2.40 -16.66
C SER A 115 8.30 -3.01 -15.28
N LEU A 116 7.62 -2.32 -14.36
CA LEU A 116 7.38 -2.80 -13.00
C LEU A 116 6.43 -4.01 -12.95
N LEU A 117 5.42 -4.05 -13.81
CA LEU A 117 4.47 -5.18 -13.86
C LEU A 117 5.10 -6.46 -14.42
N ARG A 118 6.06 -6.35 -15.35
CA ARG A 118 6.73 -7.50 -15.96
C ARG A 118 7.78 -8.16 -15.04
N GLY A 119 8.27 -7.44 -14.02
CA GLY A 119 9.30 -7.91 -13.09
C GLY A 119 8.76 -8.53 -11.79
N SER A 120 7.53 -9.05 -11.77
CA SER A 120 6.78 -9.43 -10.57
C SER A 120 7.54 -10.35 -9.59
N THR A 121 8.25 -9.78 -8.61
CA THR A 121 8.59 -10.38 -7.31
C THR A 121 8.88 -9.27 -6.29
N ILE A 122 7.88 -8.48 -5.90
CA ILE A 122 7.98 -7.64 -4.69
C ILE A 122 6.63 -7.62 -3.97
N LEU A 123 6.21 -8.80 -3.51
CA LEU A 123 5.54 -9.07 -2.23
C LEU A 123 5.74 -10.58 -2.01
#